data_AF-A0A1P8WPY4-F1
#
_entry.id   AF-A0A1P8WPY4-F1
#
_cell.length_a   1.000
_cell.length_b   1.000
_cell.length_c   1.000
_cell.angle_alpha   90.00
_cell.angle_beta   90.00
_cell.angle_gamma   90.00
#
_symmetry.space_group_name_H-M   'P 1'
#
loop_
_entity.id
_entity.type
_entity.pdbx_description
1 polymer ?
#
loop_
_entity_poly.entity_id
_entity_poly.type
_entity_poly.pdbx_seq_one_letter_code
_entity_poly.pdbx_strand_id
1 'polypeptide(L)'
;MLRATAVNLLMGRSGTESSSVSQSFIGLKLAALVRFLKSRYSSLPPCPVSHSPTAETETLALDDRIVITGIGLTSPNGNNLAEFRQNLLNGKSGVVDYETRYMGAVLAGVCDFDQTRYQKRRDVRRGTRAGSIAVYCSNEAVADSGLDWPAVSKDRVGVYLGITEHGNVETENEIYEISQFEYDTKVWSHHHNPRTVANNPAGEVTLNMGVTGPHLTIGAACAAGNAGFIQAAQMLRLGECDLAIAGGVSESIHTFGIFASFQSQGALATHADPAKACRPFDEDRNGIVVAEGGGICTVERLDDALARGAKIYGEIIGYAMNSDASDFVLPNSTRQAECIRLALGRAGITADDVDIVSSHATATEQGDIEEATALRAVFGESKAVINNTKSFIGHAMGAAGALELLGNLPSFDDGVAHATINLEKADPRCALPNLVANEPRNLGEVGCILNNSFGMLGINSVLIIKKYES
;
A
#
# COMPACT_ATOMS: atom_id res chain seq x y z
N MET A 1 -7.56 -35.98 29.43
CA MET A 1 -8.81 -36.78 29.53
C MET A 1 -9.93 -35.79 29.76
N LEU A 2 -10.94 -35.55 28.91
CA LEU A 2 -11.53 -36.30 27.82
C LEU A 2 -11.75 -35.38 26.59
N ARG A 3 -11.36 -35.88 25.42
CA ARG A 3 -11.95 -35.52 24.12
C ARG A 3 -13.29 -36.28 23.97
N ALA A 4 -14.16 -35.73 23.12
CA ALA A 4 -15.26 -36.40 22.41
C ALA A 4 -16.55 -36.72 23.18
N THR A 5 -17.55 -35.80 23.12
CA THR A 5 -18.96 -36.13 22.79
C THR A 5 -19.78 -34.84 22.60
N ALA A 6 -19.77 -34.25 21.40
CA ALA A 6 -20.77 -33.21 21.03
C ALA A 6 -20.99 -33.04 19.51
N VAL A 7 -20.58 -34.00 18.68
CA VAL A 7 -20.74 -33.90 17.21
C VAL A 7 -21.35 -35.18 16.64
N ASN A 8 -22.49 -35.61 17.19
CA ASN A 8 -23.21 -36.77 16.63
C ASN A 8 -24.75 -36.64 16.71
N LEU A 9 -25.29 -35.42 16.64
CA LEU A 9 -26.75 -35.22 16.71
C LEU A 9 -27.35 -34.43 15.54
N LEU A 10 -26.59 -34.22 14.45
CA LEU A 10 -27.06 -33.42 13.30
C LEU A 10 -27.03 -34.14 11.94
N MET A 11 -26.81 -35.46 11.90
CA MET A 11 -26.96 -36.22 10.65
C MET A 11 -27.79 -37.49 10.85
N GLY A 12 -29.02 -37.47 10.38
CA GLY A 12 -29.92 -38.62 10.26
C GLY A 12 -31.17 -38.24 9.46
N ARG A 13 -31.22 -38.67 8.20
CA ARG A 13 -32.31 -38.42 7.24
C ARG A 13 -33.60 -39.19 7.59
N SER A 14 -34.69 -38.68 7.02
CA SER A 14 -35.93 -39.34 6.55
C SER A 14 -36.96 -39.82 7.57
N GLY A 15 -38.23 -39.48 7.31
CA GLY A 15 -39.39 -40.26 7.76
C GLY A 15 -40.48 -39.47 8.49
N THR A 16 -41.55 -39.17 7.76
CA THR A 16 -42.96 -38.92 8.12
C THR A 16 -43.43 -39.07 9.58
N GLU A 17 -44.16 -38.03 10.01
CA GLU A 17 -45.33 -37.97 10.92
C GLU A 17 -45.30 -38.52 12.37
N SER A 18 -45.72 -37.59 13.26
CA SER A 18 -46.38 -37.76 14.56
C SER A 18 -45.52 -38.06 15.79
N SER A 19 -45.35 -37.05 16.65
CA SER A 19 -45.66 -37.15 18.09
C SER A 19 -45.44 -35.81 18.79
N SER A 20 -46.54 -35.21 19.25
CA SER A 20 -46.62 -33.94 20.00
C SER A 20 -46.04 -34.00 21.43
N VAL A 21 -45.12 -34.94 21.69
CA VAL A 21 -44.53 -35.19 23.02
C VAL A 21 -43.02 -34.85 23.06
N SER A 22 -42.35 -34.66 21.91
CA SER A 22 -40.92 -34.30 21.90
C SER A 22 -40.63 -32.79 21.98
N GLN A 23 -41.57 -31.94 21.58
CA GLN A 23 -41.38 -30.47 21.58
C GLN A 23 -41.40 -29.85 22.99
N SER A 24 -42.15 -30.42 23.93
CA SER A 24 -42.24 -29.91 25.32
C SER A 24 -40.97 -30.18 26.12
N PHE A 25 -40.31 -31.32 25.89
CA PHE A 25 -39.05 -31.68 26.56
C PHE A 25 -37.84 -30.90 26.05
N ILE A 26 -37.83 -30.53 24.77
CA ILE A 26 -36.77 -29.69 24.16
C ILE A 26 -36.92 -28.24 24.64
N GLY A 27 -38.15 -27.72 24.73
CA GLY A 27 -38.44 -26.38 25.24
C GLY A 27 -38.02 -26.18 26.71
N LEU A 28 -38.25 -27.18 27.58
CA LEU A 28 -37.84 -27.10 28.99
C LEU A 28 -36.32 -27.11 29.17
N LYS A 29 -35.58 -27.90 28.39
CA LYS A 29 -34.10 -27.94 28.46
C LYS A 29 -33.47 -26.67 27.90
N LEU A 30 -34.04 -26.08 26.86
CA LEU A 30 -33.57 -24.81 26.29
C LEU A 30 -33.82 -23.64 27.26
N ALA A 31 -34.98 -23.60 27.91
CA ALA A 31 -35.30 -22.57 28.91
C ALA A 31 -34.40 -22.67 30.16
N ALA A 32 -34.06 -23.90 30.58
CA ALA A 32 -33.12 -24.12 31.68
C ALA A 32 -31.69 -23.70 31.31
N LEU A 33 -31.24 -23.98 30.08
CA LEU A 33 -29.93 -23.55 29.57
C LEU A 33 -29.85 -22.02 29.44
N VAL A 34 -30.91 -21.37 28.96
CA VAL A 34 -30.98 -19.90 28.87
C VAL A 34 -31.00 -19.25 30.26
N ARG A 35 -31.70 -19.84 31.24
CA ARG A 35 -31.66 -19.35 32.64
C ARG A 35 -30.29 -19.54 33.29
N PHE A 36 -29.63 -20.68 33.04
CA PHE A 36 -28.27 -20.96 33.54
C PHE A 36 -27.23 -20.02 32.92
N LEU A 37 -27.33 -19.73 31.62
CA LEU A 37 -26.48 -18.75 30.95
C LEU A 37 -26.76 -17.33 31.48
N LYS A 38 -28.03 -16.93 31.60
CA LYS A 38 -28.38 -15.61 32.14
C LYS A 38 -27.86 -15.38 33.56
N SER A 39 -27.92 -16.38 34.45
CA SER A 39 -27.40 -16.21 35.83
C SER A 39 -25.87 -16.15 35.92
N ARG A 40 -25.15 -16.75 34.96
CA ARG A 40 -23.68 -16.64 34.85
C ARG A 40 -23.24 -15.33 34.21
N TYR A 41 -24.02 -14.76 33.29
CA TYR A 41 -23.70 -13.48 32.64
C TYR A 41 -24.15 -12.25 33.43
N SER A 42 -25.12 -12.37 34.34
CA SER A 42 -25.57 -11.27 35.20
C SER A 42 -24.64 -10.97 36.40
N SER A 43 -23.59 -11.78 36.60
CA SER A 43 -22.60 -11.63 37.68
C SER A 43 -21.19 -11.31 37.19
N LEU A 44 -21.01 -11.15 35.87
CA LEU A 44 -19.79 -10.61 35.31
C LEU A 44 -19.86 -9.07 35.40
N PRO A 45 -18.83 -8.39 35.92
CA PRO A 45 -18.76 -6.94 35.79
C PRO A 45 -18.89 -6.57 34.31
N PRO A 46 -19.58 -5.48 33.94
CA PRO A 46 -19.59 -5.02 32.56
C PRO A 46 -18.13 -4.92 32.09
N CYS A 47 -17.82 -5.56 30.97
CA CYS A 47 -16.58 -5.29 30.26
C CYS A 47 -16.51 -3.77 30.07
N PRO A 48 -15.43 -3.07 30.45
CA PRO A 48 -15.34 -1.64 30.26
C PRO A 48 -15.30 -1.36 28.75
N VAL A 49 -16.47 -1.22 28.14
CA VAL A 49 -16.63 -0.60 26.83
C VAL A 49 -16.83 0.87 27.10
N SER A 50 -15.76 1.52 27.57
CA SER A 50 -15.68 2.96 27.73
C SER A 50 -14.30 3.42 27.29
N HIS A 51 -14.07 3.37 25.98
CA HIS A 51 -13.28 4.42 25.34
C HIS A 51 -14.27 5.38 24.70
N SER A 52 -14.94 6.15 25.54
CA SER A 52 -15.18 7.54 25.15
C SER A 52 -13.80 8.16 24.98
N PRO A 53 -13.42 8.68 23.80
CA PRO A 53 -12.19 9.45 23.68
C PRO A 53 -12.43 10.72 24.50
N THR A 54 -11.99 10.72 25.75
CA THR A 54 -11.70 11.98 26.43
C THR A 54 -10.61 12.62 25.58
N ALA A 55 -10.90 13.82 25.07
CA ALA A 55 -9.98 14.65 24.32
C ALA A 55 -8.91 15.22 25.26
N GLU A 56 -8.16 14.34 25.90
CA GLU A 56 -6.83 14.64 26.41
C GLU A 56 -5.89 14.13 25.33
N THR A 57 -5.24 15.07 24.64
CA THR A 57 -4.16 14.81 23.70
C THR A 57 -3.01 14.18 24.50
N GLU A 58 -3.08 12.88 24.78
CA GLU A 58 -1.93 12.10 25.24
C GLU A 58 -0.90 12.25 24.14
N THR A 59 0.04 13.16 24.38
CA THR A 59 1.21 13.32 23.54
C THR A 59 1.90 11.97 23.61
N LEU A 60 1.98 11.24 22.49
CA LEU A 60 2.64 9.94 22.45
C LEU A 60 3.98 10.07 23.17
N ALA A 61 4.30 9.10 24.03
CA ALA A 61 5.62 9.04 24.62
C ALA A 61 6.67 9.09 23.48
N LEU A 62 7.82 9.69 23.75
CA LEU A 62 8.86 9.88 22.72
C LEU A 62 9.24 8.54 22.02
N ASP A 63 9.26 7.44 22.79
CA ASP A 63 9.48 6.07 22.30
C ASP A 63 8.38 5.53 21.34
N ASP A 64 7.19 6.14 21.31
CA ASP A 64 6.06 5.73 20.46
C ASP A 64 5.97 6.53 19.14
N ARG A 65 6.78 7.58 19.00
CA ARG A 65 6.84 8.43 17.79
C ARG A 65 7.72 7.75 16.75
N ILE A 66 7.19 7.62 15.53
CA ILE A 66 7.83 6.86 14.45
C ILE A 66 8.21 7.80 13.32
N VAL A 67 9.46 7.75 12.88
CA VAL A 67 10.02 8.68 11.89
C VAL A 67 10.63 7.96 10.70
N ILE A 68 10.57 8.62 9.55
CA ILE A 68 11.26 8.22 8.33
C ILE A 68 12.65 8.86 8.33
N THR A 69 13.70 8.06 8.25
CA THR A 69 15.09 8.52 8.37
C THR A 69 15.92 8.39 7.11
N GLY A 70 15.48 7.58 6.15
CA GLY A 70 16.19 7.33 4.90
C GLY A 70 15.23 6.88 3.82
N ILE A 71 15.50 7.27 2.58
CA ILE A 71 14.62 7.03 1.43
C ILE A 71 15.40 6.40 0.29
N GLY A 72 14.87 5.32 -0.28
CA GLY A 72 15.34 4.72 -1.51
C GLY A 72 14.16 4.43 -2.43
N LEU A 73 14.30 4.82 -3.70
CA LEU A 73 13.24 4.63 -4.67
C LEU A 73 13.77 4.39 -6.08
N THR A 74 12.96 3.73 -6.88
CA THR A 74 13.02 3.77 -8.34
C THR A 74 11.59 3.91 -8.85
N SER A 75 11.41 4.86 -9.76
CA SER A 75 10.16 5.16 -10.43
C SER A 75 10.43 5.38 -11.92
N PRO A 76 9.38 5.30 -12.77
CA PRO A 76 9.50 5.51 -14.21
C PRO A 76 10.13 6.84 -14.63
N ASN A 77 10.13 7.84 -13.74
CA ASN A 77 10.73 9.14 -13.99
C ASN A 77 11.77 9.53 -12.92
N GLY A 78 12.39 8.58 -12.21
CA GLY A 78 13.52 8.91 -11.33
C GLY A 78 14.00 7.75 -10.46
N ASN A 79 15.30 7.71 -10.18
CA ASN A 79 15.93 6.62 -9.41
C ASN A 79 16.42 7.04 -8.03
N ASN A 80 16.06 8.25 -7.60
CA ASN A 80 16.31 8.77 -6.26
C ASN A 80 15.33 9.92 -5.98
N LEU A 81 15.22 10.33 -4.73
CA LEU A 81 14.27 11.35 -4.30
C LEU A 81 14.44 12.70 -5.02
N ALA A 82 15.68 13.15 -5.22
CA ALA A 82 15.96 14.44 -5.83
C ALA A 82 15.55 14.47 -7.32
N GLU A 83 15.94 13.46 -8.08
CA GLU A 83 15.56 13.32 -9.49
C GLU A 83 14.05 13.17 -9.64
N PHE A 84 13.43 12.31 -8.83
CA PHE A 84 12.00 12.08 -8.87
C PHE A 84 11.22 13.36 -8.58
N ARG A 85 11.59 14.08 -7.51
CA ARG A 85 10.99 15.37 -7.16
C ARG A 85 11.13 16.39 -8.27
N GLN A 86 12.33 16.54 -8.84
CA GLN A 86 12.59 17.49 -9.93
C GLN A 86 11.73 17.17 -11.16
N ASN A 87 11.59 15.89 -11.52
CA ASN A 87 10.81 15.47 -12.67
C ASN A 87 9.29 15.66 -12.45
N LEU A 88 8.78 15.47 -11.23
CA LEU A 88 7.40 15.83 -10.89
C LEU A 88 7.13 17.33 -11.01
N LEU A 89 8.04 18.18 -10.51
CA LEU A 89 7.90 19.64 -10.61
C LEU A 89 8.01 20.15 -12.05
N ASN A 90 8.76 19.45 -12.91
CA ASN A 90 8.95 19.82 -14.31
C ASN A 90 7.89 19.23 -15.26
N GLY A 91 6.87 18.51 -14.76
CA GLY A 91 5.87 17.92 -15.65
C GLY A 91 6.35 16.69 -16.45
N LYS A 92 7.47 16.06 -16.06
CA LYS A 92 8.08 14.97 -16.84
C LYS A 92 7.41 13.62 -16.53
N SER A 93 6.66 13.12 -17.50
CA SER A 93 6.09 11.76 -17.48
C SER A 93 7.16 10.69 -17.70
N GLY A 94 6.97 9.54 -17.07
CA GLY A 94 7.76 8.31 -17.26
C GLY A 94 7.00 7.21 -18.01
N VAL A 95 5.82 7.51 -18.55
CA VAL A 95 5.03 6.57 -19.35
C VAL A 95 5.59 6.49 -20.77
N VAL A 96 5.77 5.26 -21.27
CA VAL A 96 6.36 4.97 -22.58
C VAL A 96 5.57 3.88 -23.31
N ASP A 97 5.80 3.75 -24.61
CA ASP A 97 5.38 2.57 -25.36
C ASP A 97 6.09 1.31 -24.83
N TYR A 98 5.37 0.21 -24.71
CA TYR A 98 5.85 -1.03 -24.14
C TYR A 98 5.30 -2.24 -24.90
N GLU A 99 6.14 -3.24 -25.15
CA GLU A 99 5.76 -4.46 -25.87
C GLU A 99 5.53 -5.62 -24.89
N THR A 100 4.33 -6.19 -24.94
CA THR A 100 3.97 -7.38 -24.16
C THR A 100 3.95 -8.63 -25.04
N ARG A 101 4.32 -9.78 -24.46
CA ARG A 101 4.44 -11.05 -25.19
C ARG A 101 3.17 -11.46 -25.95
N TYR A 102 1.99 -11.25 -25.35
CA TYR A 102 0.72 -11.78 -25.87
C TYR A 102 -0.30 -10.71 -26.30
N MET A 103 -0.08 -9.43 -25.98
CA MET A 103 -0.97 -8.33 -26.41
C MET A 103 -0.30 -7.36 -27.39
N GLY A 104 1.03 -7.47 -27.60
CA GLY A 104 1.79 -6.50 -28.39
C GLY A 104 1.91 -5.16 -27.66
N ALA A 105 1.82 -4.07 -28.44
CA ALA A 105 1.99 -2.71 -27.99
C ALA A 105 0.93 -2.27 -26.96
N VAL A 106 1.42 -1.80 -25.81
CA VAL A 106 0.65 -1.16 -24.72
C VAL A 106 1.43 0.05 -24.20
N LEU A 107 0.89 0.75 -23.21
CA LEU A 107 1.59 1.83 -22.51
C LEU A 107 1.94 1.38 -21.09
N ALA A 108 3.15 1.70 -20.63
CA ALA A 108 3.60 1.35 -19.29
C ALA A 108 4.56 2.39 -18.68
N GLY A 109 4.56 2.47 -17.35
CA GLY A 109 5.63 3.14 -16.60
C GLY A 109 6.76 2.16 -16.30
N VAL A 110 7.95 2.40 -16.87
CA VAL A 110 9.11 1.48 -16.81
C VAL A 110 10.24 2.11 -16.01
N CYS A 111 10.79 1.39 -15.04
CA CYS A 111 11.90 1.86 -14.21
C CYS A 111 13.26 1.50 -14.84
N ASP A 112 14.18 2.46 -14.85
CA ASP A 112 15.54 2.29 -15.38
C ASP A 112 16.61 2.51 -14.30
N PHE A 113 16.84 1.49 -13.46
CA PHE A 113 17.86 1.51 -12.41
C PHE A 113 18.92 0.43 -12.64
N ASP A 114 20.15 0.67 -12.14
CA ASP A 114 21.23 -0.31 -12.18
C ASP A 114 20.98 -1.45 -11.17
N GLN A 115 20.41 -2.54 -11.67
CA GLN A 115 20.16 -3.77 -10.90
C GLN A 115 21.43 -4.39 -10.30
N THR A 116 22.61 -4.06 -10.84
CA THR A 116 23.89 -4.60 -10.37
C THR A 116 24.61 -3.72 -9.36
N ARG A 117 24.06 -2.53 -9.05
CA ARG A 117 24.66 -1.59 -8.09
C ARG A 117 24.88 -2.22 -6.72
N TYR A 118 23.91 -3.02 -6.26
CA TYR A 118 23.93 -3.67 -4.94
C TYR A 118 23.89 -5.19 -5.00
N GLN A 119 24.01 -5.77 -6.19
CA GLN A 119 23.91 -7.22 -6.39
C GLN A 119 24.88 -7.70 -7.46
N LYS A 120 25.37 -8.94 -7.31
CA LYS A 120 26.16 -9.56 -8.38
C LYS A 120 25.23 -10.01 -9.49
N ARG A 121 25.71 -10.02 -10.74
CA ARG A 121 24.95 -10.53 -11.91
C ARG A 121 24.36 -11.93 -11.70
N ARG A 122 25.03 -12.79 -10.93
CA ARG A 122 24.52 -14.13 -10.60
C ARG A 122 23.27 -14.08 -9.71
N ASP A 123 23.23 -13.11 -8.80
CA ASP A 123 22.16 -12.96 -7.82
C ASP A 123 20.93 -12.37 -8.53
N VAL A 124 21.14 -11.36 -9.40
CA VAL A 124 20.11 -10.82 -10.31
C VAL A 124 19.48 -11.92 -11.19
N ARG A 125 20.29 -12.80 -11.78
CA ARG A 125 19.77 -13.92 -12.59
C ARG A 125 19.00 -14.96 -11.76
N ARG A 126 19.31 -15.07 -10.46
CA ARG A 126 18.69 -16.04 -9.57
C ARG A 126 17.39 -15.48 -8.96
N GLY A 127 17.36 -14.19 -8.66
CA GLY A 127 16.21 -13.51 -8.07
C GLY A 127 15.17 -13.09 -9.09
N THR A 128 14.30 -12.17 -8.67
CA THR A 128 13.17 -11.63 -9.43
C THR A 128 13.35 -10.14 -9.75
N ARG A 129 12.49 -9.58 -10.61
CA ARG A 129 12.48 -8.14 -10.87
C ARG A 129 12.01 -7.36 -9.63
N ALA A 130 10.98 -7.84 -8.94
CA ALA A 130 10.52 -7.28 -7.67
C ALA A 130 11.62 -7.33 -6.59
N GLY A 131 12.36 -8.44 -6.49
CA GLY A 131 13.52 -8.56 -5.61
C GLY A 131 14.64 -7.57 -5.96
N SER A 132 14.91 -7.38 -7.25
CA SER A 132 15.90 -6.40 -7.73
C SER A 132 15.52 -4.96 -7.37
N ILE A 133 14.25 -4.59 -7.55
CA ILE A 133 13.70 -3.30 -7.12
C ILE A 133 13.84 -3.16 -5.59
N ALA A 134 13.39 -4.17 -4.84
CA ALA A 134 13.40 -4.16 -3.38
C ALA A 134 14.81 -3.97 -2.81
N VAL A 135 15.78 -4.71 -3.34
CA VAL A 135 17.18 -4.62 -2.91
C VAL A 135 17.79 -3.27 -3.27
N TYR A 136 17.51 -2.75 -4.48
CA TYR A 136 18.00 -1.42 -4.88
C TYR A 136 17.48 -0.35 -3.91
N CYS A 137 16.16 -0.27 -3.72
CA CYS A 137 15.54 0.73 -2.87
C CYS A 137 15.95 0.57 -1.40
N SER A 138 16.08 -0.66 -0.89
CA SER A 138 16.48 -0.88 0.51
C SER A 138 17.92 -0.43 0.78
N ASN A 139 18.84 -0.68 -0.15
CA ASN A 139 20.23 -0.22 -0.01
C ASN A 139 20.33 1.31 -0.15
N GLU A 140 19.61 1.92 -1.10
CA GLU A 140 19.55 3.39 -1.19
C GLU A 140 18.98 4.01 0.10
N ALA A 141 17.91 3.43 0.67
CA ALA A 141 17.31 3.92 1.90
C ALA A 141 18.27 3.84 3.09
N VAL A 142 18.98 2.71 3.26
CA VAL A 142 19.98 2.56 4.31
C VAL A 142 21.16 3.51 4.10
N ALA A 143 21.62 3.70 2.87
CA ALA A 143 22.68 4.66 2.56
C ALA A 143 22.27 6.10 2.90
N ASP A 144 21.05 6.50 2.51
CA ASP A 144 20.49 7.83 2.78
C ASP A 144 20.25 8.07 4.29
N SER A 145 19.94 7.01 5.05
CA SER A 145 19.68 7.10 6.49
C SER A 145 20.90 7.49 7.35
N GLY A 146 22.11 7.37 6.81
CA GLY A 146 23.36 7.57 7.55
C GLY A 146 23.67 6.49 8.60
N LEU A 147 23.01 5.33 8.55
CA LEU A 147 23.31 4.19 9.42
C LEU A 147 24.71 3.61 9.15
N ASP A 148 25.46 3.31 10.20
CA ASP A 148 26.63 2.43 10.11
C ASP A 148 26.14 0.98 9.97
N TRP A 149 25.77 0.61 8.74
CA TRP A 149 25.11 -0.68 8.48
C TRP A 149 25.88 -1.89 9.03
N PRO A 150 27.22 -2.00 8.93
CA PRO A 150 27.98 -3.06 9.60
C PRO A 150 27.76 -3.18 11.12
N ALA A 151 27.50 -2.07 11.82
CA ALA A 151 27.28 -2.04 13.27
C ALA A 151 25.82 -2.30 13.68
N VAL A 152 24.86 -2.16 12.76
CA VAL A 152 23.43 -2.40 13.04
C VAL A 152 23.16 -3.89 13.32
N SER A 153 22.55 -4.19 14.46
CA SER A 153 22.15 -5.55 14.86
C SER A 153 21.11 -6.14 13.90
N LYS A 154 21.53 -7.11 13.09
CA LYS A 154 20.74 -7.64 11.96
C LYS A 154 19.51 -8.44 12.38
N ASP A 155 19.50 -8.97 13.60
CA ASP A 155 18.36 -9.65 14.23
C ASP A 155 17.26 -8.68 14.70
N ARG A 156 17.59 -7.39 14.80
CA ARG A 156 16.68 -6.31 15.21
C ARG A 156 16.20 -5.46 14.04
N VAL A 157 16.47 -5.87 12.80
CA VAL A 157 15.97 -5.22 11.59
C VAL A 157 14.75 -5.97 11.06
N GLY A 158 13.62 -5.29 10.95
CA GLY A 158 12.41 -5.79 10.28
C GLY A 158 12.36 -5.39 8.80
N VAL A 159 11.83 -6.25 7.93
CA VAL A 159 11.60 -5.96 6.50
C VAL A 159 10.13 -6.18 6.15
N TYR A 160 9.40 -5.10 5.84
CA TYR A 160 7.95 -5.09 5.64
C TYR A 160 7.57 -4.44 4.31
N LEU A 161 7.42 -5.26 3.27
CA LEU A 161 7.21 -4.76 1.91
C LEU A 161 5.78 -5.02 1.41
N GLY A 162 5.09 -3.97 1.03
CA GLY A 162 3.80 -4.05 0.35
C GLY A 162 3.95 -4.57 -1.08
N ILE A 163 3.08 -5.52 -1.45
CA ILE A 163 2.95 -6.04 -2.82
C ILE A 163 1.47 -6.15 -3.21
N THR A 164 1.19 -6.06 -4.50
CA THR A 164 -0.14 -6.40 -5.05
C THR A 164 -0.19 -7.89 -5.36
N GLU A 165 0.69 -8.32 -6.25
CA GLU A 165 0.86 -9.69 -6.71
C GLU A 165 2.35 -9.96 -6.86
N HIS A 166 2.74 -11.23 -6.73
CA HIS A 166 4.10 -11.66 -6.98
C HIS A 166 4.10 -13.12 -7.43
N GLY A 167 5.08 -13.50 -8.24
CA GLY A 167 5.22 -14.84 -8.79
C GLY A 167 4.48 -15.07 -10.11
N ASN A 168 3.55 -14.20 -10.50
CA ASN A 168 2.84 -14.28 -11.78
C ASN A 168 3.82 -14.18 -12.95
N VAL A 169 4.71 -13.18 -12.93
CA VAL A 169 5.77 -12.98 -13.94
C VAL A 169 6.62 -14.24 -14.12
N GLU A 170 7.09 -14.78 -13.01
CA GLU A 170 7.97 -15.96 -12.99
C GLU A 170 7.24 -17.22 -13.47
N THR A 171 5.97 -17.38 -13.10
CA THR A 171 5.14 -18.51 -13.55
C THR A 171 4.82 -18.41 -15.04
N GLU A 172 4.45 -17.24 -15.54
CA GLU A 172 4.18 -17.02 -16.95
C GLU A 172 5.43 -17.25 -17.81
N ASN A 173 6.61 -16.84 -17.34
CA ASN A 173 7.87 -17.10 -18.01
C ASN A 173 8.22 -18.59 -18.05
N GLU A 174 8.13 -19.31 -16.94
CA GLU A 174 8.47 -20.74 -16.91
C GLU A 174 7.47 -21.59 -17.72
N ILE A 175 6.18 -21.24 -17.72
CA ILE A 175 5.17 -21.88 -18.57
C ILE A 175 5.45 -21.61 -20.06
N TYR A 176 5.85 -20.38 -20.41
CA TYR A 176 6.26 -20.08 -21.77
C TYR A 176 7.50 -20.89 -22.17
N GLU A 177 8.54 -20.93 -21.33
CA GLU A 177 9.77 -21.66 -21.60
C GLU A 177 9.50 -23.17 -21.77
N ILE A 178 8.79 -23.81 -20.83
CA ILE A 178 8.51 -25.25 -20.90
C ILE A 178 7.64 -25.63 -22.12
N SER A 179 6.79 -24.71 -22.60
CA SER A 179 5.99 -24.93 -23.82
C SER A 179 6.86 -25.11 -25.08
N GLN A 180 8.08 -24.56 -25.08
CA GLN A 180 9.06 -24.73 -26.16
C GLN A 180 9.74 -26.12 -26.13
N PHE A 181 9.51 -26.90 -25.06
CA PHE A 181 10.11 -28.21 -24.83
C PHE A 181 9.06 -29.30 -24.61
N GLU A 182 7.91 -29.20 -25.26
CA GLU A 182 6.82 -30.18 -25.16
C GLU A 182 6.40 -30.48 -23.71
N TYR A 183 6.52 -29.49 -22.82
CA TYR A 183 6.25 -29.61 -21.39
C TYR A 183 7.18 -30.61 -20.65
N ASP A 184 8.42 -30.82 -21.11
CA ASP A 184 9.43 -31.61 -20.35
C ASP A 184 9.85 -30.87 -19.07
N THR A 185 9.41 -31.37 -17.92
CA THR A 185 9.69 -30.76 -16.61
C THR A 185 11.16 -30.78 -16.21
N LYS A 186 12.04 -31.46 -16.95
CA LYS A 186 13.49 -31.39 -16.74
C LYS A 186 14.09 -30.02 -17.01
N VAL A 187 13.44 -29.17 -17.80
CA VAL A 187 13.91 -27.79 -18.05
C VAL A 187 13.38 -26.78 -17.02
N TRP A 188 12.46 -27.19 -16.15
CA TRP A 188 11.87 -26.32 -15.14
C TRP A 188 12.92 -25.83 -14.13
N SER A 189 12.95 -24.54 -13.87
CA SER A 189 13.92 -23.97 -12.94
C SER A 189 13.67 -24.45 -11.51
N HIS A 190 14.69 -25.02 -10.88
CA HIS A 190 14.67 -25.30 -9.45
C HIS A 190 14.60 -24.03 -8.58
N HIS A 191 14.80 -22.83 -9.16
CA HIS A 191 14.60 -21.55 -8.49
C HIS A 191 13.15 -21.05 -8.56
N HIS A 192 12.26 -21.66 -9.35
CA HIS A 192 10.89 -21.21 -9.50
C HIS A 192 10.17 -21.05 -8.15
N ASN A 193 10.22 -22.07 -7.29
CA ASN A 193 9.54 -22.01 -5.98
C ASN A 193 10.04 -20.83 -5.12
N PRO A 194 11.37 -20.66 -4.87
CA PRO A 194 11.88 -19.46 -4.19
C PRO A 194 11.53 -18.11 -4.84
N ARG A 195 11.28 -18.08 -6.16
CA ARG A 195 10.91 -16.88 -6.91
C ARG A 195 9.42 -16.57 -6.92
N THR A 196 8.55 -17.51 -6.57
CA THR A 196 7.09 -17.31 -6.61
C THR A 196 6.42 -17.25 -5.24
N VAL A 197 7.13 -17.63 -4.18
CA VAL A 197 6.63 -17.46 -2.81
C VAL A 197 6.41 -15.98 -2.51
N ALA A 198 5.26 -15.64 -1.92
CA ALA A 198 4.83 -14.26 -1.72
C ALA A 198 5.88 -13.41 -0.98
N ASN A 199 6.62 -14.00 -0.02
CA ASN A 199 7.62 -13.31 0.77
C ASN A 199 8.95 -13.04 0.04
N ASN A 200 9.10 -13.45 -1.23
CA ASN A 200 10.36 -13.35 -1.98
C ASN A 200 10.94 -11.93 -2.01
N PRO A 201 10.20 -10.84 -2.34
CA PRO A 201 10.81 -9.50 -2.38
C PRO A 201 11.46 -9.09 -1.06
N ALA A 202 10.81 -9.35 0.07
CA ALA A 202 11.39 -9.09 1.39
C ALA A 202 12.54 -10.06 1.71
N GLY A 203 12.42 -11.33 1.29
CA GLY A 203 13.47 -12.34 1.45
C GLY A 203 14.73 -12.05 0.64
N GLU A 204 14.63 -11.48 -0.56
CA GLU A 204 15.79 -11.06 -1.34
C GLU A 204 16.53 -9.90 -0.70
N VAL A 205 15.81 -8.98 -0.04
CA VAL A 205 16.42 -7.93 0.80
C VAL A 205 17.18 -8.55 1.97
N THR A 206 16.59 -9.51 2.70
CA THR A 206 17.29 -10.12 3.85
C THR A 206 18.53 -10.91 3.41
N LEU A 207 18.44 -11.66 2.32
CA LEU A 207 19.57 -12.38 1.73
C LEU A 207 20.68 -11.44 1.25
N ASN A 208 20.31 -10.29 0.68
CA ASN A 208 21.27 -9.30 0.18
C ASN A 208 21.99 -8.57 1.33
N MET A 209 21.23 -8.11 2.32
CA MET A 209 21.73 -7.22 3.36
C MET A 209 22.15 -7.95 4.66
N GLY A 210 21.97 -9.27 4.70
CA GLY A 210 22.32 -10.11 5.85
C GLY A 210 21.39 -9.91 7.05
N VAL A 211 20.14 -9.47 6.83
CA VAL A 211 19.15 -9.27 7.88
C VAL A 211 18.66 -10.63 8.40
N THR A 212 18.64 -10.79 9.72
CA THR A 212 18.20 -12.01 10.40
C THR A 212 16.97 -11.79 11.28
N GLY A 213 16.45 -10.57 11.31
CA GLY A 213 15.18 -10.22 11.95
C GLY A 213 13.95 -10.58 11.10
N PRO A 214 12.75 -10.18 11.53
CA PRO A 214 11.50 -10.58 10.88
C PRO A 214 11.35 -9.98 9.47
N HIS A 215 10.97 -10.80 8.48
CA HIS A 215 10.60 -10.32 7.15
C HIS A 215 9.28 -10.90 6.68
N LEU A 216 8.46 -10.07 6.05
CA LEU A 216 7.29 -10.52 5.30
C LEU A 216 6.89 -9.50 4.25
N THR A 217 6.10 -9.97 3.29
CA THR A 217 5.40 -9.13 2.33
C THR A 217 3.93 -9.02 2.72
N ILE A 218 3.34 -7.83 2.55
CA ILE A 218 1.92 -7.60 2.82
C ILE A 218 1.16 -7.50 1.50
N GLY A 219 0.30 -8.48 1.24
CA GLY A 219 -0.63 -8.47 0.11
C GLY A 219 -1.85 -7.62 0.43
N ALA A 220 -1.89 -6.39 -0.08
CA ALA A 220 -3.03 -5.47 0.10
C ALA A 220 -3.36 -4.73 -1.20
N ALA A 221 -3.21 -5.42 -2.34
CA ALA A 221 -3.42 -4.87 -3.67
C ALA A 221 -2.69 -3.52 -3.84
N CYS A 222 -3.38 -2.48 -4.32
CA CYS A 222 -2.81 -1.15 -4.52
C CYS A 222 -2.55 -0.39 -3.21
N ALA A 223 -3.23 -0.76 -2.12
CA ALA A 223 -3.04 -0.18 -0.78
C ALA A 223 -1.77 -0.68 -0.06
N ALA A 224 -1.01 -1.58 -0.69
CA ALA A 224 0.06 -2.31 -0.03
C ALA A 224 1.26 -1.45 0.39
N GLY A 225 1.63 -0.41 -0.37
CA GLY A 225 2.75 0.46 -0.01
C GLY A 225 2.55 1.13 1.35
N ASN A 226 1.34 1.63 1.62
CA ASN A 226 0.96 2.15 2.94
C ASN A 226 0.94 1.03 3.99
N ALA A 227 0.44 -0.16 3.65
CA ALA A 227 0.41 -1.30 4.57
C ALA A 227 1.83 -1.70 5.05
N GLY A 228 2.86 -1.57 4.20
CA GLY A 228 4.27 -1.73 4.58
C GLY A 228 4.69 -0.78 5.70
N PHE A 229 4.44 0.52 5.54
CA PHE A 229 4.73 1.53 6.58
C PHE A 229 3.92 1.32 7.86
N ILE A 230 2.64 0.95 7.72
CA ILE A 230 1.76 0.68 8.86
C ILE A 230 2.28 -0.49 9.67
N GLN A 231 2.67 -1.59 9.01
CA GLN A 231 3.26 -2.74 9.69
C GLN A 231 4.57 -2.36 10.39
N ALA A 232 5.44 -1.59 9.74
CA ALA A 232 6.69 -1.13 10.33
C ALA A 232 6.46 -0.30 11.61
N ALA A 233 5.58 0.69 11.54
CA ALA A 233 5.24 1.52 12.71
C ALA A 233 4.69 0.68 13.86
N GLN A 234 3.84 -0.32 13.57
CA GLN A 234 3.31 -1.24 14.58
C GLN A 234 4.43 -2.10 15.21
N MET A 235 5.33 -2.66 14.41
CA MET A 235 6.39 -3.54 14.90
C MET A 235 7.47 -2.79 15.70
N LEU A 236 7.77 -1.54 15.33
CA LEU A 236 8.66 -0.66 16.09
C LEU A 236 8.07 -0.28 17.45
N ARG A 237 6.77 0.06 17.50
CA ARG A 237 6.04 0.35 18.76
C ARG A 237 5.93 -0.87 19.67
N LEU A 238 5.81 -2.06 19.10
CA LEU A 238 5.81 -3.30 19.87
C LEU A 238 7.21 -3.71 20.36
N GLY A 239 8.27 -3.06 19.90
CA GLY A 239 9.66 -3.43 20.22
C GLY A 239 10.11 -4.74 19.57
N GLU A 240 9.42 -5.23 18.54
CA GLU A 240 9.80 -6.44 17.79
C GLU A 240 11.03 -6.19 16.90
N CYS A 241 11.27 -4.92 16.54
CA CYS A 241 12.47 -4.46 15.85
C CYS A 241 12.88 -3.06 16.35
N ASP A 242 14.11 -2.66 16.04
CA ASP A 242 14.65 -1.32 16.35
C ASP A 242 14.83 -0.47 15.09
N LEU A 243 14.87 -1.12 13.94
CA LEU A 243 14.91 -0.51 12.61
C LEU A 243 13.98 -1.30 11.70
N ALA A 244 13.17 -0.62 10.91
CA ALA A 244 12.35 -1.24 9.88
C ALA A 244 12.72 -0.72 8.49
N ILE A 245 12.85 -1.64 7.53
CA ILE A 245 12.93 -1.35 6.09
C ILE A 245 11.53 -1.59 5.53
N ALA A 246 10.85 -0.54 5.10
CA ALA A 246 9.42 -0.58 4.84
C ALA A 246 8.98 0.26 3.65
N GLY A 247 7.90 -0.15 2.99
CA GLY A 247 7.34 0.55 1.86
C GLY A 247 6.63 -0.42 0.92
N GLY A 248 6.75 -0.23 -0.40
CA GLY A 248 6.10 -1.08 -1.39
C GLY A 248 6.92 -1.25 -2.67
N VAL A 249 6.71 -2.38 -3.35
CA VAL A 249 7.36 -2.75 -4.61
C VAL A 249 6.36 -3.33 -5.61
N SER A 250 6.65 -3.16 -6.89
CA SER A 250 5.86 -3.70 -8.00
C SER A 250 6.74 -4.01 -9.20
N GLU A 251 6.54 -5.19 -9.79
CA GLU A 251 7.10 -5.63 -11.07
C GLU A 251 6.01 -5.82 -12.14
N SER A 252 4.81 -5.27 -11.92
CA SER A 252 3.60 -5.70 -12.63
C SER A 252 3.62 -5.48 -14.15
N ILE A 253 4.49 -4.64 -14.72
CA ILE A 253 4.59 -4.49 -16.19
C ILE A 253 5.10 -5.77 -16.89
N HIS A 254 5.65 -6.73 -16.15
CA HIS A 254 6.20 -7.96 -16.70
C HIS A 254 5.21 -9.13 -16.75
N THR A 255 4.00 -8.96 -16.20
CA THR A 255 2.94 -9.99 -16.23
C THR A 255 1.92 -9.66 -17.31
N PHE A 256 1.60 -10.63 -18.16
CA PHE A 256 0.53 -10.52 -19.15
C PHE A 256 -0.83 -10.39 -18.47
N GLY A 257 -1.04 -11.13 -17.37
CA GLY A 257 -2.33 -11.19 -16.69
C GLY A 257 -2.88 -9.81 -16.30
N ILE A 258 -2.03 -8.87 -15.90
CA ILE A 258 -2.48 -7.54 -15.47
C ILE A 258 -3.02 -6.70 -16.63
N PHE A 259 -2.31 -6.66 -17.76
CA PHE A 259 -2.73 -5.94 -18.95
C PHE A 259 -4.00 -6.56 -19.53
N ALA A 260 -4.04 -7.89 -19.64
CA ALA A 260 -5.21 -8.59 -20.14
C ALA A 260 -6.45 -8.34 -19.28
N SER A 261 -6.28 -8.32 -17.95
CA SER A 261 -7.35 -8.05 -17.00
C SER A 261 -7.93 -6.65 -17.19
N PHE A 262 -7.09 -5.61 -17.21
CA PHE A 262 -7.58 -4.24 -17.41
C PHE A 262 -8.16 -4.01 -18.81
N GLN A 263 -7.57 -4.61 -19.85
CA GLN A 263 -8.12 -4.53 -21.20
C GLN A 263 -9.51 -5.18 -21.28
N SER A 264 -9.71 -6.34 -20.63
CA SER A 264 -11.00 -7.02 -20.61
C SER A 264 -12.08 -6.25 -19.86
N GLN A 265 -11.68 -5.43 -18.89
CA GLN A 265 -12.57 -4.53 -18.14
C GLN A 265 -12.84 -3.21 -18.88
N GLY A 266 -12.21 -2.98 -20.04
CA GLY A 266 -12.26 -1.71 -20.75
C GLY A 266 -11.60 -0.56 -19.97
N ALA A 267 -10.64 -0.88 -19.10
CA ALA A 267 -10.01 0.03 -18.17
C ALA A 267 -8.49 0.11 -18.36
N LEU A 268 -7.95 -0.36 -19.48
CA LEU A 268 -6.54 -0.17 -19.85
C LEU A 268 -6.41 1.10 -20.70
N ALA A 269 -5.63 2.06 -20.23
CA ALA A 269 -5.47 3.34 -20.91
C ALA A 269 -4.80 3.20 -22.27
N THR A 270 -5.24 4.03 -23.21
CA THR A 270 -4.60 4.17 -24.52
C THR A 270 -4.51 5.65 -24.88
N HIS A 271 -3.42 6.05 -25.53
CA HIS A 271 -3.26 7.41 -26.03
C HIS A 271 -2.18 7.42 -27.10
N ALA A 272 -2.28 8.32 -28.09
CA ALA A 272 -1.27 8.45 -29.15
C ALA A 272 0.07 9.01 -28.65
N ASP A 273 0.02 9.76 -27.55
CA ASP A 273 1.17 10.25 -26.80
C ASP A 273 1.21 9.55 -25.44
N PRO A 274 2.17 8.64 -25.18
CA PRO A 274 2.30 7.92 -23.92
C PRO A 274 2.27 8.84 -22.69
N ALA A 275 2.89 10.02 -22.78
CA ALA A 275 2.99 10.96 -21.66
C ALA A 275 1.62 11.49 -21.19
N LYS A 276 0.61 11.41 -22.05
CA LYS A 276 -0.75 11.91 -21.82
C LYS A 276 -1.78 10.82 -21.47
N ALA A 277 -1.34 9.57 -21.33
CA ALA A 277 -2.25 8.44 -21.19
C ALA A 277 -2.91 8.32 -19.81
N CYS A 278 -2.19 8.67 -18.73
CA CYS A 278 -2.77 8.65 -17.38
C CYS A 278 -3.42 10.02 -17.09
N ARG A 279 -4.76 10.03 -16.98
CA ARG A 279 -5.57 11.26 -16.92
C ARG A 279 -6.53 11.27 -15.72
N PRO A 280 -6.04 11.17 -14.48
CA PRO A 280 -6.91 11.11 -13.31
C PRO A 280 -7.78 12.37 -13.19
N PHE A 281 -9.06 12.17 -12.89
CA PHE A 281 -10.12 13.19 -12.79
C PHE A 281 -10.50 13.91 -14.10
N ASP A 282 -9.85 13.59 -15.23
CA ASP A 282 -10.17 14.14 -16.54
C ASP A 282 -11.43 13.47 -17.12
N GLU A 283 -12.26 14.23 -17.83
CA GLU A 283 -13.48 13.74 -18.47
C GLU A 283 -13.17 12.71 -19.56
N ASP A 284 -12.03 12.84 -20.25
CA ASP A 284 -11.61 11.95 -21.33
C ASP A 284 -10.69 10.81 -20.85
N ARG A 285 -10.66 10.54 -19.54
CA ARG A 285 -9.92 9.39 -18.99
C ARG A 285 -10.49 8.08 -19.50
N ASN A 286 -9.62 7.14 -19.85
CA ASN A 286 -10.01 5.87 -20.44
C ASN A 286 -9.40 4.64 -19.76
N GLY A 287 -8.80 4.81 -18.59
CA GLY A 287 -8.29 3.71 -17.80
C GLY A 287 -6.94 3.96 -17.15
N ILE A 288 -6.38 2.88 -16.64
CA ILE A 288 -5.11 2.81 -15.93
C ILE A 288 -3.93 2.65 -16.91
N VAL A 289 -2.82 3.30 -16.60
CA VAL A 289 -1.51 2.94 -17.15
C VAL A 289 -0.80 2.08 -16.11
N VAL A 290 -0.39 0.85 -16.45
CA VAL A 290 0.32 -0.03 -15.51
C VAL A 290 1.78 0.40 -15.37
N ALA A 291 2.33 0.36 -14.16
CA ALA A 291 3.74 0.69 -13.93
C ALA A 291 4.43 -0.27 -12.95
N GLU A 292 5.76 -0.32 -13.04
CA GLU A 292 6.64 -0.91 -12.03
C GLU A 292 7.27 0.19 -11.17
N GLY A 293 7.88 -0.20 -10.06
CA GLY A 293 8.65 0.70 -9.22
C GLY A 293 8.74 0.23 -7.78
N GLY A 294 9.46 1.00 -6.97
CA GLY A 294 9.60 0.73 -5.55
C GLY A 294 9.90 2.00 -4.77
N GLY A 295 9.25 2.16 -3.63
CA GLY A 295 9.56 3.17 -2.64
C GLY A 295 9.75 2.48 -1.29
N ILE A 296 10.96 2.54 -0.74
CA ILE A 296 11.32 1.90 0.52
C ILE A 296 12.02 2.94 1.39
N CYS A 297 11.69 2.96 2.68
CA CYS A 297 12.32 3.82 3.67
C CYS A 297 12.93 3.01 4.80
N THR A 298 13.93 3.59 5.46
CA THR A 298 14.24 3.24 6.84
C THR A 298 13.30 3.99 7.78
N VAL A 299 12.75 3.26 8.74
CA VAL A 299 11.80 3.76 9.73
C VAL A 299 12.31 3.37 11.12
N GLU A 300 12.32 4.35 12.03
CA GLU A 300 12.87 4.21 13.39
C GLU A 300 11.91 4.82 14.40
N ARG A 301 12.09 4.46 15.68
CA ARG A 301 11.55 5.29 16.77
C ARG A 301 12.31 6.61 16.81
N LEU A 302 11.63 7.69 17.17
CA LEU A 302 12.21 9.02 17.19
C LEU A 302 13.46 9.09 18.08
N ASP A 303 13.42 8.49 19.28
CA ASP A 303 14.55 8.54 20.21
C ASP A 303 15.80 7.82 19.68
N ASP A 304 15.61 6.68 18.98
CA ASP A 304 16.71 5.98 18.31
C ASP A 304 17.32 6.83 17.18
N ALA A 305 16.47 7.48 16.38
CA ALA A 305 16.89 8.37 15.31
C ALA A 305 17.65 9.59 15.86
N LEU A 306 17.15 10.21 16.95
CA LEU A 306 17.79 11.35 17.59
C LEU A 306 19.12 10.98 18.25
N ALA A 307 19.20 9.82 18.92
CA ALA A 307 20.41 9.35 19.58
C ALA A 307 21.61 9.22 18.63
N ARG A 308 21.35 8.89 17.36
CA ARG A 308 22.38 8.81 16.31
C ARG A 308 22.48 10.06 15.42
N GLY A 309 21.71 11.11 15.70
CA GLY A 309 21.69 12.36 14.92
C GLY A 309 21.18 12.18 13.48
N ALA A 310 20.18 11.31 13.29
CA ALA A 310 19.60 11.02 11.97
C ALA A 310 18.92 12.25 11.37
N LYS A 311 18.97 12.36 10.04
CA LYS A 311 18.03 13.22 9.30
C LYS A 311 16.62 12.63 9.46
N ILE A 312 15.63 13.46 9.75
CA ILE A 312 14.23 13.08 9.81
C ILE A 312 13.50 13.72 8.63
N TYR A 313 12.94 12.90 7.75
CA TYR A 313 12.13 13.35 6.61
C TYR A 313 10.70 13.68 6.99
N GLY A 314 10.19 13.08 8.07
CA GLY A 314 8.84 13.28 8.55
C GLY A 314 8.46 12.22 9.57
N GLU A 315 7.41 12.52 10.34
CA GLU A 315 6.87 11.66 11.38
C GLU A 315 5.55 11.02 10.94
N ILE A 316 5.43 9.71 11.12
CA ILE A 316 4.17 8.98 10.94
C ILE A 316 3.28 9.25 12.16
N ILE A 317 2.37 10.21 12.05
CA ILE A 317 1.50 10.63 13.17
C ILE A 317 0.17 9.87 13.22
N GLY A 318 -0.26 9.26 12.10
CA GLY A 318 -1.48 8.47 12.10
C GLY A 318 -1.65 7.60 10.87
N TYR A 319 -2.43 6.54 11.02
CA TYR A 319 -2.78 5.64 9.93
C TYR A 319 -4.08 4.89 10.19
N ALA A 320 -4.74 4.46 9.13
CA ALA A 320 -5.87 3.57 9.20
C ALA A 320 -5.90 2.61 8.01
N MET A 321 -6.54 1.45 8.24
CA MET A 321 -6.95 0.54 7.18
C MET A 321 -8.36 0.06 7.49
N ASN A 322 -9.19 -0.09 6.46
CA ASN A 322 -10.49 -0.73 6.55
C ASN A 322 -10.80 -1.48 5.25
N SER A 323 -12.02 -2.00 5.14
CA SER A 323 -12.49 -2.74 3.97
C SER A 323 -13.82 -2.18 3.48
N ASP A 324 -13.98 -2.08 2.16
CA ASP A 324 -15.24 -1.71 1.52
C ASP A 324 -16.31 -2.76 1.79
N ALA A 325 -15.94 -4.04 1.59
CA ALA A 325 -16.78 -5.22 1.81
C ALA A 325 -18.16 -5.14 1.11
N SER A 326 -18.22 -4.44 -0.03
CA SER A 326 -19.44 -4.21 -0.80
C SER A 326 -19.43 -4.83 -2.19
N ASP A 327 -18.30 -4.81 -2.88
CA ASP A 327 -18.16 -5.35 -4.23
C ASP A 327 -16.74 -5.94 -4.44
N PHE A 328 -16.58 -6.79 -5.45
CA PHE A 328 -15.30 -7.41 -5.79
C PHE A 328 -14.35 -6.44 -6.51
N VAL A 329 -14.90 -5.56 -7.34
CA VAL A 329 -14.16 -4.62 -8.19
C VAL A 329 -14.46 -3.17 -7.80
N LEU A 330 -15.72 -2.84 -7.54
CA LEU A 330 -16.14 -1.46 -7.38
C LEU A 330 -15.76 -0.88 -6.00
N PRO A 331 -15.16 0.33 -5.97
CA PRO A 331 -14.82 0.99 -4.71
C PRO A 331 -16.05 1.54 -3.99
N ASN A 332 -15.87 1.88 -2.71
CA ASN A 332 -16.92 2.47 -1.88
C ASN A 332 -16.48 3.79 -1.21
N SER A 333 -16.94 4.92 -1.75
CA SER A 333 -16.62 6.26 -1.23
C SER A 333 -16.94 6.46 0.26
N THR A 334 -17.99 5.82 0.79
CA THR A 334 -18.33 5.94 2.21
C THR A 334 -17.24 5.32 3.08
N ARG A 335 -16.69 4.18 2.66
CA ARG A 335 -15.65 3.43 3.38
C ARG A 335 -14.28 4.06 3.22
N GLN A 336 -13.98 4.65 2.06
CA GLN A 336 -12.81 5.49 1.85
C GLN A 336 -12.83 6.71 2.79
N ALA A 337 -13.94 7.45 2.83
CA ALA A 337 -14.09 8.61 3.71
C ALA A 337 -14.03 8.23 5.20
N GLU A 338 -14.57 7.06 5.58
CA GLU A 338 -14.42 6.50 6.91
C GLU A 338 -12.94 6.22 7.24
N CYS A 339 -12.19 5.60 6.33
CA CYS A 339 -10.77 5.30 6.53
C CYS A 339 -9.95 6.59 6.74
N ILE A 340 -10.22 7.63 5.96
CA ILE A 340 -9.59 8.95 6.11
C ILE A 340 -9.89 9.53 7.50
N ARG A 341 -11.17 9.56 7.91
CA ARG A 341 -11.56 10.09 9.23
C ARG A 341 -10.95 9.28 10.39
N LEU A 342 -10.82 7.97 10.24
CA LEU A 342 -10.16 7.10 11.23
C LEU A 342 -8.67 7.45 11.36
N ALA A 343 -7.98 7.68 10.25
CA ALA A 343 -6.56 8.08 10.28
C ALA A 343 -6.39 9.47 10.91
N LEU A 344 -7.21 10.45 10.54
CA LEU A 344 -7.22 11.79 11.13
C LEU A 344 -7.49 11.74 12.65
N GLY A 345 -8.49 10.97 13.08
CA GLY A 345 -8.81 10.78 14.49
C GLY A 345 -7.68 10.11 15.28
N ARG A 346 -6.98 9.13 14.69
CA ARG A 346 -5.79 8.50 15.31
C ARG A 346 -4.59 9.43 15.37
N ALA A 347 -4.46 10.34 14.41
CA ALA A 347 -3.46 11.40 14.40
C ALA A 347 -3.79 12.56 15.37
N GLY A 348 -5.03 12.63 15.88
CA GLY A 348 -5.49 13.75 16.72
C GLY A 348 -5.59 15.08 15.97
N ILE A 349 -5.79 15.04 14.64
CA ILE A 349 -5.90 16.23 13.79
C ILE A 349 -7.22 16.26 13.03
N THR A 350 -7.52 17.41 12.43
CA THR A 350 -8.70 17.63 11.58
C THR A 350 -8.32 17.74 10.11
N ALA A 351 -9.31 17.82 9.23
CA ALA A 351 -9.09 18.02 7.79
C ALA A 351 -8.43 19.38 7.45
N ASP A 352 -8.54 20.38 8.33
CA ASP A 352 -7.94 21.72 8.13
C ASP A 352 -6.45 21.77 8.49
N ASP A 353 -5.97 20.77 9.23
CA ASP A 353 -4.56 20.61 9.58
C ASP A 353 -3.75 19.91 8.47
N VAL A 354 -4.41 19.42 7.41
CA VAL A 354 -3.76 18.77 6.26
C VAL A 354 -3.51 19.81 5.17
N ASP A 355 -2.28 19.88 4.67
CA ASP A 355 -1.93 20.81 3.59
C ASP A 355 -2.00 20.12 2.22
N ILE A 356 -1.53 18.88 2.12
CA ILE A 356 -1.55 18.08 0.88
C ILE A 356 -2.27 16.75 1.11
N VAL A 357 -3.21 16.43 0.24
CA VAL A 357 -3.81 15.11 0.09
C VAL A 357 -3.31 14.48 -1.22
N SER A 358 -2.48 13.45 -1.09
CA SER A 358 -2.08 12.60 -2.20
C SER A 358 -3.19 11.61 -2.50
N SER A 359 -3.86 11.81 -3.64
CA SER A 359 -5.00 11.00 -4.08
C SER A 359 -4.58 9.65 -4.65
N HIS A 360 -5.47 8.66 -4.54
CA HIS A 360 -5.29 7.34 -5.13
C HIS A 360 -5.63 7.29 -6.63
N ALA A 361 -6.46 8.20 -7.15
CA ALA A 361 -7.12 8.12 -8.45
C ALA A 361 -6.27 7.51 -9.56
N THR A 362 -6.84 6.53 -10.23
CA THR A 362 -6.14 5.65 -11.17
C THR A 362 -6.46 5.96 -12.63
N ALA A 363 -7.18 7.06 -12.88
CA ALA A 363 -7.73 7.43 -14.18
C ALA A 363 -8.80 6.44 -14.68
N THR A 364 -9.47 5.75 -13.74
CA THR A 364 -10.61 4.88 -14.03
C THR A 364 -11.91 5.64 -13.78
N GLU A 365 -12.96 5.33 -14.54
CA GLU A 365 -14.20 6.12 -14.45
C GLU A 365 -14.80 6.09 -13.04
N GLN A 366 -15.14 4.90 -12.55
CA GLN A 366 -15.78 4.75 -11.24
C GLN A 366 -14.83 5.03 -10.08
N GLY A 367 -13.55 4.64 -10.19
CA GLY A 367 -12.56 4.85 -9.14
C GLY A 367 -12.37 6.32 -8.79
N ASP A 368 -12.18 7.15 -9.81
CA ASP A 368 -11.98 8.58 -9.64
C ASP A 368 -13.25 9.28 -9.11
N ILE A 369 -14.45 8.83 -9.52
CA ILE A 369 -15.74 9.39 -9.04
C ILE A 369 -15.96 9.07 -7.56
N GLU A 370 -15.74 7.82 -7.15
CA GLU A 370 -15.90 7.41 -5.76
C GLU A 370 -14.88 8.11 -4.86
N GLU A 371 -13.60 8.17 -5.26
CA GLU A 371 -12.61 8.89 -4.46
C GLU A 371 -12.91 10.38 -4.39
N ALA A 372 -13.28 11.04 -5.50
CA ALA A 372 -13.66 12.45 -5.45
C ALA A 372 -14.86 12.68 -4.52
N THR A 373 -15.80 11.74 -4.46
CA THR A 373 -16.93 11.80 -3.52
C THR A 373 -16.46 11.67 -2.07
N ALA A 374 -15.56 10.73 -1.78
CA ALA A 374 -14.96 10.56 -0.45
C ALA A 374 -14.17 11.80 -0.01
N LEU A 375 -13.35 12.35 -0.90
CA LEU A 375 -12.54 13.54 -0.66
C LEU A 375 -13.41 14.77 -0.41
N ARG A 376 -14.47 15.00 -1.21
CA ARG A 376 -15.43 16.10 -0.92
C ARG A 376 -16.09 15.95 0.45
N ALA A 377 -16.43 14.72 0.84
CA ALA A 377 -17.09 14.48 2.12
C ALA A 377 -16.18 14.71 3.35
N VAL A 378 -14.86 14.82 3.17
CA VAL A 378 -13.90 15.07 4.26
C VAL A 378 -13.23 16.44 4.13
N PHE A 379 -12.85 16.84 2.92
CA PHE A 379 -12.03 18.01 2.61
C PHE A 379 -12.75 19.10 1.83
N GLY A 380 -14.07 18.97 1.56
CA GLY A 380 -14.80 19.92 0.71
C GLY A 380 -14.72 21.39 1.16
N GLU A 381 -14.61 21.62 2.46
CA GLU A 381 -14.47 22.95 3.06
C GLU A 381 -13.03 23.25 3.55
N SER A 382 -12.10 22.30 3.41
CA SER A 382 -10.72 22.43 3.86
C SER A 382 -9.87 23.19 2.83
N LYS A 383 -8.78 23.80 3.30
CA LYS A 383 -7.73 24.41 2.46
C LYS A 383 -6.79 23.39 1.81
N ALA A 384 -6.88 22.11 2.20
CA ALA A 384 -6.00 21.06 1.71
C ALA A 384 -6.01 21.00 0.18
N VAL A 385 -4.84 20.96 -0.44
CA VAL A 385 -4.71 20.76 -1.89
C VAL A 385 -4.61 19.28 -2.21
N ILE A 386 -5.12 18.89 -3.38
CA ILE A 386 -5.14 17.49 -3.81
C ILE A 386 -4.24 17.35 -5.03
N ASN A 387 -3.36 16.34 -5.03
CA ASN A 387 -2.53 16.01 -6.19
C ASN A 387 -2.52 14.51 -6.49
N ASN A 388 -1.89 14.13 -7.61
CA ASN A 388 -1.84 12.75 -8.05
C ASN A 388 -0.54 12.42 -8.81
N THR A 389 0.28 11.57 -8.20
CA THR A 389 1.58 11.14 -8.76
C THR A 389 1.41 10.18 -9.94
N LYS A 390 0.32 9.39 -9.99
CA LYS A 390 0.08 8.40 -11.06
C LYS A 390 -0.04 9.06 -12.43
N SER A 391 -0.51 10.31 -12.50
CA SER A 391 -0.53 11.08 -13.75
C SER A 391 0.83 11.16 -14.46
N PHE A 392 1.96 11.05 -13.73
CA PHE A 392 3.31 11.09 -14.28
C PHE A 392 3.90 9.70 -14.56
N ILE A 393 3.66 8.75 -13.66
CA ILE A 393 4.39 7.47 -13.67
C ILE A 393 3.51 6.27 -14.01
N GLY A 394 2.21 6.46 -14.18
CA GLY A 394 1.24 5.37 -14.17
C GLY A 394 1.00 4.81 -12.77
N HIS A 395 0.29 3.70 -12.69
CA HIS A 395 -0.04 3.05 -11.43
C HIS A 395 0.98 1.95 -11.11
N ALA A 396 1.90 2.25 -10.18
CA ALA A 396 2.94 1.31 -9.73
C ALA A 396 2.44 0.22 -8.77
N MET A 397 1.18 -0.21 -8.89
CA MET A 397 0.53 -1.26 -8.10
C MET A 397 0.92 -1.26 -6.61
N GLY A 398 1.64 -2.28 -6.13
CA GLY A 398 2.03 -2.42 -4.72
C GLY A 398 2.97 -1.33 -4.20
N ALA A 399 3.68 -0.64 -5.10
CA ALA A 399 4.55 0.49 -4.78
C ALA A 399 3.85 1.85 -4.80
N ALA A 400 2.61 1.92 -5.28
CA ALA A 400 1.90 3.17 -5.58
C ALA A 400 1.84 4.11 -4.36
N GLY A 401 1.27 3.65 -3.25
CA GLY A 401 1.17 4.45 -2.03
C GLY A 401 2.53 4.94 -1.51
N ALA A 402 3.60 4.15 -1.67
CA ALA A 402 4.94 4.58 -1.26
C ALA A 402 5.50 5.67 -2.17
N LEU A 403 5.46 5.48 -3.49
CA LEU A 403 5.95 6.49 -4.45
C LEU A 403 5.13 7.80 -4.39
N GLU A 404 3.83 7.70 -4.15
CA GLU A 404 2.94 8.84 -3.92
C GLU A 404 3.33 9.67 -2.69
N LEU A 405 3.63 9.00 -1.58
CA LEU A 405 4.15 9.66 -0.40
C LEU A 405 5.51 10.33 -0.69
N LEU A 406 6.45 9.57 -1.27
CA LEU A 406 7.82 10.04 -1.51
C LEU A 406 7.86 11.23 -2.48
N GLY A 407 6.96 11.31 -3.45
CA GLY A 407 6.85 12.47 -4.35
C GLY A 407 6.44 13.76 -3.63
N ASN A 408 5.76 13.62 -2.49
CA ASN A 408 5.28 14.73 -1.67
C ASN A 408 6.19 15.06 -0.49
N LEU A 409 6.96 14.13 0.08
CA LEU A 409 7.82 14.41 1.25
C LEU A 409 8.72 15.66 1.10
N PRO A 410 9.39 15.91 -0.05
CA PRO A 410 10.21 17.11 -0.22
C PRO A 410 9.45 18.45 -0.13
N SER A 411 8.11 18.41 -0.19
CA SER A 411 7.29 19.61 0.00
C SER A 411 7.38 20.21 1.41
N PHE A 412 7.79 19.41 2.41
CA PHE A 412 8.12 19.96 3.73
C PHE A 412 9.30 20.94 3.69
N ASP A 413 10.21 20.77 2.72
CA ASP A 413 11.38 21.62 2.54
C ASP A 413 11.12 22.77 1.55
N ASP A 414 10.50 22.47 0.40
CA ASP A 414 10.34 23.45 -0.70
C ASP A 414 8.99 24.20 -0.68
N GLY A 415 8.01 23.75 0.11
CA GLY A 415 6.69 24.37 0.23
C GLY A 415 5.82 24.23 -1.02
N VAL A 416 6.11 23.30 -1.94
CA VAL A 416 5.40 23.15 -3.23
C VAL A 416 4.62 21.84 -3.29
N ALA A 417 3.36 21.89 -3.71
CA ALA A 417 2.63 20.69 -4.14
C ALA A 417 2.88 20.43 -5.63
N HIS A 418 3.32 19.22 -5.99
CA HIS A 418 3.39 18.84 -7.41
C HIS A 418 1.99 18.73 -8.02
N ALA A 419 1.91 18.84 -9.34
CA ALA A 419 0.63 18.81 -10.05
C ALA A 419 0.01 17.42 -10.13
N THR A 420 -1.21 17.38 -10.64
CA THR A 420 -1.82 16.29 -11.40
C THR A 420 -1.76 16.72 -12.87
N ILE A 421 -0.95 16.05 -13.70
CA ILE A 421 -0.85 16.38 -15.13
C ILE A 421 -1.96 15.71 -15.95
N ASN A 422 -2.12 16.17 -17.19
CA ASN A 422 -3.10 15.65 -18.16
C ASN A 422 -4.58 15.91 -17.79
N LEU A 423 -4.85 16.95 -17.00
CA LEU A 423 -6.21 17.41 -16.71
C LEU A 423 -6.61 18.53 -17.69
N GLU A 424 -7.05 18.16 -18.88
CA GLU A 424 -7.47 19.11 -19.93
C GLU A 424 -8.94 19.54 -19.75
N LYS A 425 -9.81 18.62 -19.32
CA LYS A 425 -11.23 18.86 -19.06
C LYS A 425 -11.64 18.16 -17.78
N ALA A 426 -11.78 18.91 -16.69
CA ALA A 426 -12.19 18.33 -15.41
C ALA A 426 -13.59 17.69 -15.50
N ASP A 427 -13.71 16.43 -15.08
CA ASP A 427 -15.00 15.74 -15.01
C ASP A 427 -15.86 16.37 -13.89
N PRO A 428 -17.07 16.90 -14.20
CA PRO A 428 -17.95 17.48 -13.18
C PRO A 428 -18.31 16.54 -12.02
N ARG A 429 -18.31 15.22 -12.26
CA ARG A 429 -18.55 14.19 -11.22
C ARG A 429 -17.37 14.10 -10.25
N CYS A 430 -16.18 14.46 -10.73
CA CYS A 430 -14.93 14.49 -9.98
C CYS A 430 -14.56 15.90 -9.48
N ALA A 431 -15.50 16.86 -9.48
CA ALA A 431 -15.21 18.23 -9.06
C ALA A 431 -14.60 18.28 -7.64
N LEU A 432 -13.37 18.81 -7.55
CA LEU A 432 -12.60 19.00 -6.33
C LEU A 432 -12.04 20.44 -6.34
N PRO A 433 -12.38 21.29 -5.35
CA PRO A 433 -12.07 22.72 -5.42
C PRO A 433 -10.57 23.03 -5.40
N ASN A 434 -9.76 22.20 -4.73
CA ASN A 434 -8.33 22.44 -4.51
C ASN A 434 -7.41 21.46 -5.25
N LEU A 435 -7.86 20.86 -6.35
CA LEU A 435 -7.01 20.03 -7.21
C LEU A 435 -5.85 20.88 -7.79
N VAL A 436 -4.62 20.37 -7.70
CA VAL A 436 -3.43 21.01 -8.28
C VAL A 436 -3.31 20.60 -9.74
N ALA A 437 -4.04 21.27 -10.63
CA ALA A 437 -4.14 20.89 -12.04
C ALA A 437 -2.97 21.40 -12.89
N ASN A 438 -2.27 20.48 -13.56
CA ASN A 438 -1.23 20.65 -14.60
C ASN A 438 0.04 21.43 -14.21
N GLU A 439 -0.01 22.32 -13.23
CA GLU A 439 1.14 23.11 -12.79
C GLU A 439 1.33 22.98 -11.27
N PRO A 440 2.58 22.84 -10.77
CA PRO A 440 2.85 22.82 -9.34
C PRO A 440 2.33 24.09 -8.64
N ARG A 441 1.87 23.95 -7.40
CA ARG A 441 1.35 25.06 -6.59
C ARG A 441 2.27 25.33 -5.42
N ASN A 442 2.77 26.55 -5.32
CA ASN A 442 3.51 26.99 -4.14
C ASN A 442 2.53 27.29 -3.00
N LEU A 443 2.68 26.58 -1.88
CA LEU A 443 1.88 26.73 -0.66
C LEU A 443 2.59 27.58 0.40
N GLY A 444 3.86 27.94 0.16
CA GLY A 444 4.74 28.64 1.09
C GLY A 444 5.29 27.71 2.16
N GLU A 445 4.40 27.02 2.88
CA GLU A 445 4.74 26.06 3.91
C GLU A 445 3.84 24.83 3.81
N VAL A 446 4.44 23.66 4.05
CA VAL A 446 3.73 22.39 4.19
C VAL A 446 4.15 21.77 5.52
N GLY A 447 3.17 21.48 6.37
CA GLY A 447 3.35 20.84 7.67
C GLY A 447 2.76 19.44 7.73
N CYS A 448 1.77 19.11 6.89
CA CYS A 448 1.07 17.82 6.95
C CYS A 448 0.66 17.27 5.57
N ILE A 449 0.99 16.00 5.34
CA ILE A 449 0.64 15.24 4.14
C ILE A 449 -0.23 14.05 4.53
N LEU A 450 -1.39 13.91 3.88
CA LEU A 450 -2.23 12.72 3.97
C LEU A 450 -2.13 11.93 2.66
N ASN A 451 -1.80 10.64 2.76
CA ASN A 451 -1.57 9.77 1.62
C ASN A 451 -2.61 8.65 1.54
N ASN A 452 -3.49 8.73 0.55
CA ASN A 452 -4.53 7.72 0.29
C ASN A 452 -4.01 6.60 -0.59
N SER A 453 -4.42 5.37 -0.29
CA SER A 453 -4.20 4.25 -1.21
C SER A 453 -5.29 3.19 -1.04
N PHE A 454 -6.04 2.93 -2.11
CA PHE A 454 -7.24 2.08 -2.10
C PHE A 454 -7.04 0.89 -3.04
N GLY A 455 -7.15 -0.31 -2.52
CA GLY A 455 -6.87 -1.55 -3.23
C GLY A 455 -8.13 -2.24 -3.74
N MET A 456 -7.98 -2.97 -4.85
CA MET A 456 -8.98 -3.94 -5.29
C MET A 456 -9.33 -4.93 -4.17
N LEU A 457 -10.52 -5.54 -4.26
CA LEU A 457 -11.17 -6.27 -3.15
C LEU A 457 -11.49 -5.39 -1.92
N GLY A 458 -11.39 -4.07 -2.08
CA GLY A 458 -11.94 -3.09 -1.15
C GLY A 458 -11.04 -2.71 0.02
N ILE A 459 -9.78 -3.10 0.05
CA ILE A 459 -8.88 -2.72 1.15
C ILE A 459 -8.44 -1.27 1.03
N ASN A 460 -8.79 -0.42 1.99
CA ASN A 460 -8.35 0.97 2.02
C ASN A 460 -7.21 1.14 3.01
N SER A 461 -6.31 2.06 2.71
CA SER A 461 -5.24 2.48 3.62
C SER A 461 -5.00 3.98 3.53
N VAL A 462 -4.76 4.60 4.68
CA VAL A 462 -4.41 6.01 4.80
C VAL A 462 -3.23 6.14 5.74
N LEU A 463 -2.24 6.94 5.36
CA LEU A 463 -1.05 7.25 6.13
C LEU A 463 -0.91 8.77 6.22
N ILE A 464 -0.61 9.31 7.41
CA ILE A 464 -0.47 10.75 7.65
C ILE A 464 0.94 11.02 8.15
N ILE A 465 1.64 11.90 7.43
CA ILE A 465 2.99 12.34 7.78
C ILE A 465 2.96 13.81 8.18
N LYS A 466 3.59 14.14 9.29
CA LYS A 466 3.83 15.50 9.73
C LYS A 466 5.30 15.88 9.56
N LYS A 467 5.54 17.14 9.20
CA LYS A 467 6.88 17.73 9.24
C LYS A 467 7.42 17.63 10.66
N TYR A 468 8.64 17.13 10.81
CA TYR A 468 9.31 17.09 12.09
C TYR A 468 9.91 18.47 12.40
N GLU A 469 9.55 19.02 13.55
CA GLU A 469 10.14 20.22 14.12
C GLU A 469 10.97 19.81 15.34
N SER A 470 12.25 20.18 15.32
CA SER A 470 13.25 19.83 16.34
C SER A 470 13.07 20.59 17.65
#